data_AF-A0A2E8D679-F1
#
_entry.id   AF-A0A2E8D679-F1
#
_cell.length_a   1.000
_cell.length_b   1.000
_cell.length_c   1.000
_cell.angle_alpha   90.00
_cell.angle_beta   90.00
_cell.angle_gamma   90.00
#
_symmetry.space_group_name_H-M   'P 1'
#
loop_
_entity.id
_entity.type
_entity.pdbx_description
1 polymer ?
#
loop_
_entity_poly.entity_id
_entity_poly.type
_entity_poly.pdbx_seq_one_letter_code
_entity_poly.pdbx_strand_id
1 'polypeptide(L)'
;MPTPFDELRKLAMQRRDKAVQSARRDYHATLEEIAILQSRFVQPRCGGVADAVRALLPVDRPFTLADLMGILKEAGREVSLPVLRTTMHRLEKSGEVRRVVGSHKHRKTVYAIASLECEPPKPTAIKLAEQVLSESDSPMTATEIMVAMLDRGFQPEHGLT
;
A
#
# COMPACT_ATOMS: atom_id res chain seq x y z
N MET A 1 19.26 -51.09 -50.70
CA MET A 1 19.76 -51.27 -49.32
C MET A 1 19.98 -49.89 -48.73
N PRO A 2 19.33 -49.53 -47.60
CA PRO A 2 19.64 -48.28 -46.90
C PRO A 2 21.11 -48.28 -46.48
N THR A 3 21.79 -47.14 -46.62
CA THR A 3 23.19 -47.01 -46.27
C THR A 3 23.35 -46.68 -44.78
N PRO A 4 24.47 -47.03 -44.13
CA PRO A 4 24.75 -46.65 -42.74
C PRO A 4 24.64 -45.13 -42.50
N PHE A 5 24.91 -44.32 -43.52
CA PHE A 5 24.73 -42.87 -43.48
C PHE A 5 23.27 -42.44 -43.39
N ASP A 6 22.34 -43.19 -43.98
CA ASP A 6 20.91 -42.91 -43.90
C ASP A 6 20.37 -43.11 -42.48
N GLU A 7 20.91 -44.09 -41.75
CA GLU A 7 20.58 -44.35 -40.35
C GLU A 7 21.09 -43.23 -39.43
N LEU A 8 22.34 -42.79 -39.64
CA LEU A 8 22.91 -41.65 -38.91
C LEU A 8 22.12 -40.36 -39.17
N ARG A 9 21.68 -40.14 -40.43
CA ARG A 9 20.88 -38.97 -40.79
C ARG A 9 19.50 -38.99 -40.12
N LYS A 10 18.86 -40.15 -40.06
CA LYS A 10 17.58 -40.34 -39.34
C LYS A 10 17.75 -40.06 -37.84
N LEU A 11 18.81 -40.57 -37.22
CA LEU A 11 19.11 -40.33 -35.80
C LEU A 11 19.39 -38.84 -35.52
N ALA A 12 20.15 -38.17 -36.38
CA ALA A 12 20.42 -36.74 -36.26
C ALA A 12 19.12 -35.91 -36.38
N MET A 13 18.25 -36.26 -37.34
CA MET A 13 16.95 -35.61 -37.52
C MET A 13 16.06 -35.79 -36.29
N GLN A 14 15.97 -37.02 -35.75
CA GLN A 14 15.20 -37.29 -34.53
C GLN A 14 15.73 -36.52 -33.31
N ARG A 15 17.06 -36.41 -33.15
CA ARG A 15 17.66 -35.63 -32.06
C ARG A 15 17.35 -34.14 -32.20
N ARG A 16 17.47 -33.60 -33.42
CA ARG A 16 17.13 -32.21 -33.70
C ARG A 16 15.66 -31.93 -33.40
N ASP A 17 14.76 -32.78 -33.87
CA ASP A 17 13.33 -32.57 -33.72
C ASP A 17 12.90 -32.68 -32.25
N LYS A 18 13.52 -33.58 -31.47
CA LYS A 18 13.33 -33.64 -30.01
C LYS A 18 13.78 -32.34 -29.31
N ALA A 19 14.94 -31.81 -29.68
CA ALA A 19 15.45 -30.56 -29.09
C ALA A 19 14.57 -29.35 -29.46
N VAL A 20 14.05 -29.31 -30.69
CA VAL A 20 13.11 -28.26 -31.12
C VAL A 20 11.78 -28.38 -30.36
N GLN A 21 11.30 -29.60 -30.13
CA GLN A 21 10.07 -29.82 -29.36
C GLN A 21 10.21 -29.42 -27.89
N SER A 22 11.34 -29.75 -27.24
CA SER A 22 11.57 -29.30 -25.86
C SER A 22 11.65 -27.78 -25.78
N ALA A 23 12.42 -27.13 -26.64
CA ALA A 23 12.53 -25.68 -26.67
C ALA A 23 11.18 -24.98 -26.90
N ARG A 24 10.30 -25.55 -27.76
CA ARG A 24 8.95 -25.02 -27.96
C ARG A 24 8.09 -25.15 -26.71
N ARG A 25 8.17 -26.28 -25.99
CA ARG A 25 7.43 -26.46 -24.73
C ARG A 25 7.89 -25.45 -23.68
N ASP A 26 9.19 -25.27 -23.53
CA ASP A 26 9.75 -24.32 -22.57
C ASP A 26 9.34 -22.88 -22.92
N TYR A 27 9.39 -22.51 -24.20
CA TYR A 27 8.92 -21.21 -24.67
C TYR A 27 7.43 -20.98 -24.38
N HIS A 28 6.58 -21.99 -24.64
CA HIS A 28 5.15 -21.89 -24.34
C HIS A 28 4.88 -21.78 -22.83
N ALA A 29 5.56 -22.57 -22.00
CA ALA A 29 5.45 -22.45 -20.54
C ALA A 29 5.87 -21.06 -20.05
N THR A 30 6.95 -20.52 -20.60
CA THR A 30 7.41 -19.16 -20.27
C THR A 30 6.40 -18.09 -20.69
N LEU A 31 5.76 -18.25 -21.85
CA LEU A 31 4.69 -17.34 -22.29
C LEU A 31 3.47 -17.41 -21.37
N GLU A 32 3.09 -18.59 -20.91
CA GLU A 32 2.01 -18.76 -19.93
C GLU A 32 2.34 -18.08 -18.60
N GLU A 33 3.57 -18.24 -18.10
CA GLU A 33 4.05 -17.54 -16.90
C GLU A 33 4.02 -16.01 -17.09
N ILE A 34 4.49 -15.51 -18.23
CA ILE A 34 4.41 -14.07 -18.57
C ILE A 34 2.96 -13.61 -18.60
N ALA A 35 2.03 -14.39 -19.18
CA ALA A 35 0.62 -14.04 -19.22
C ALA A 35 -0.01 -14.01 -17.82
N ILE A 36 0.34 -14.95 -16.95
CA ILE A 36 -0.09 -14.97 -15.54
C ILE A 36 0.45 -13.74 -14.81
N LEU A 37 1.74 -13.44 -14.95
CA LEU A 37 2.34 -12.24 -14.37
C LEU A 37 1.68 -10.98 -14.90
N GLN A 38 1.48 -10.87 -16.22
CA GLN A 38 0.77 -9.76 -16.83
C GLN A 38 -0.63 -9.62 -16.26
N SER A 39 -1.41 -10.68 -16.11
CA SER A 39 -2.76 -10.59 -15.51
C SER A 39 -2.76 -10.07 -14.06
N ARG A 40 -1.69 -10.30 -13.30
CA ARG A 40 -1.49 -9.68 -11.97
C ARG A 40 -1.13 -8.19 -12.06
N PHE A 41 -0.57 -7.75 -13.18
CA PHE A 41 -0.14 -6.37 -13.45
C PHE A 41 -1.06 -5.60 -14.41
N VAL A 42 -2.05 -6.23 -15.04
CA VAL A 42 -3.06 -5.54 -15.87
C VAL A 42 -3.87 -4.70 -14.91
N GLN A 43 -3.44 -3.45 -14.78
CA GLN A 43 -4.20 -2.41 -14.14
C GLN A 43 -5.62 -2.41 -14.72
N PRO A 44 -6.66 -2.32 -13.89
CA PRO A 44 -8.02 -2.25 -14.38
C PRO A 44 -8.13 -1.08 -15.37
N ARG A 45 -8.30 -1.40 -16.66
CA ARG A 45 -8.63 -0.44 -17.71
C ARG A 45 -10.12 -0.10 -17.64
N CYS A 46 -10.64 0.26 -16.48
CA CYS A 46 -12.03 0.70 -16.34
C CYS A 46 -12.15 1.49 -15.04
N GLY A 47 -12.33 2.81 -15.16
CA GLY A 47 -12.75 3.65 -14.05
C GLY A 47 -12.10 5.03 -14.02
N GLY A 48 -12.81 5.98 -13.42
CA GLY A 48 -12.32 7.33 -13.20
C GLY A 48 -11.14 7.35 -12.23
N VAL A 49 -10.62 8.54 -11.92
CA VAL A 49 -9.50 8.71 -10.96
C VAL A 49 -9.76 7.99 -9.62
N ALA A 50 -11.02 7.92 -9.18
CA ALA A 50 -11.40 7.23 -7.95
C ALA A 50 -11.12 5.71 -7.99
N ASP A 51 -11.39 5.04 -9.10
CA ASP A 51 -11.21 3.60 -9.22
C ASP A 51 -9.73 3.24 -9.36
N ALA A 52 -8.97 4.08 -10.07
CA ALA A 52 -7.52 3.97 -10.13
C ALA A 52 -6.87 4.13 -8.75
N VAL A 53 -7.35 5.10 -7.96
CA VAL A 53 -6.89 5.28 -6.58
C VAL A 53 -7.21 4.05 -5.74
N ARG A 54 -8.44 3.53 -5.79
CA ARG A 54 -8.85 2.32 -5.04
C ARG A 54 -8.01 1.09 -5.37
N ALA A 55 -7.76 0.86 -6.66
CA ALA A 55 -7.00 -0.30 -7.11
C ALA A 55 -5.53 -0.27 -6.66
N LEU A 56 -5.01 0.92 -6.33
CA LEU A 56 -3.61 1.14 -5.97
C LEU A 56 -3.42 1.52 -4.49
N LEU A 57 -4.45 1.38 -3.66
CA LEU A 57 -4.32 1.61 -2.23
C LEU A 57 -3.41 0.55 -1.58
N PRO A 58 -2.39 0.95 -0.80
CA PRO A 58 -1.63 0.02 0.02
C PRO A 58 -2.54 -0.65 1.06
N VAL A 59 -2.62 -1.98 1.02
CA VAL A 59 -3.55 -2.79 1.83
C VAL A 59 -2.88 -3.30 3.11
N ASP A 60 -1.57 -3.44 3.07
CA ASP A 60 -0.72 -4.08 4.06
C ASP A 60 -0.06 -3.08 5.02
N ARG A 61 -0.08 -1.79 4.71
CA ARG A 61 0.63 -0.77 5.48
C ARG A 61 -0.07 0.58 5.50
N PRO A 62 0.15 1.40 6.54
CA PRO A 62 -0.21 2.81 6.52
C PRO A 62 0.57 3.56 5.44
N PHE A 63 -0.05 4.59 4.85
CA PHE A 63 0.52 5.36 3.75
C PHE A 63 0.15 6.84 3.82
N THR A 64 0.95 7.69 3.20
CA THR A 64 0.65 9.12 3.02
C THR A 64 0.15 9.40 1.60
N LEU A 65 -0.42 10.60 1.39
CA LEU A 65 -0.78 11.04 0.03
C LEU A 65 0.42 11.11 -0.91
N ALA A 66 1.62 11.40 -0.38
CA ALA A 66 2.83 11.45 -1.19
C ALA A 66 3.22 10.05 -1.69
N ASP A 67 3.09 9.04 -0.85
CA ASP A 67 3.37 7.64 -1.21
C ASP A 67 2.38 7.18 -2.29
N LEU A 68 1.10 7.48 -2.11
CA LEU A 68 0.05 7.15 -3.07
C LEU A 68 0.25 7.87 -4.42
N MET A 69 0.70 9.14 -4.40
CA MET A 69 1.08 9.84 -5.64
C MET A 69 2.25 9.18 -6.35
N GLY A 70 3.25 8.68 -5.60
CA GLY A 70 4.36 7.92 -6.16
C GLY A 70 3.88 6.66 -6.87
N ILE A 71 3.04 5.85 -6.20
CA ILE A 71 2.46 4.63 -6.76
C ILE A 71 1.62 4.91 -8.01
N LEU A 72 0.78 5.96 -7.96
CA LEU A 72 -0.02 6.38 -9.12
C LEU A 72 0.86 6.78 -10.32
N LYS A 73 1.96 7.50 -10.05
CA LYS A 73 2.90 7.92 -11.09
C LYS A 73 3.63 6.72 -11.71
N GLU A 74 4.09 5.77 -10.90
CA GLU A 74 4.68 4.50 -11.37
C GLU A 74 3.68 3.68 -12.20
N ALA A 75 2.40 3.77 -11.85
CA ALA A 75 1.31 3.19 -12.62
C ALA A 75 0.96 3.97 -13.91
N GLY A 76 1.67 5.05 -14.25
CA GLY A 76 1.41 5.88 -15.44
C GLY A 76 0.17 6.77 -15.30
N ARG A 77 -0.30 7.04 -14.08
CA ARG A 77 -1.44 7.89 -13.76
C ARG A 77 -0.97 9.14 -13.04
N GLU A 78 -0.82 10.24 -13.77
CA GLU A 78 -0.57 11.53 -13.13
C GLU A 78 -1.88 12.14 -12.64
N VAL A 79 -2.00 12.27 -11.31
CA VAL A 79 -3.17 12.86 -10.65
C VAL A 79 -2.71 14.07 -9.85
N SER A 80 -3.44 15.19 -9.97
CA SER A 80 -3.13 16.38 -9.20
C SER A 80 -3.46 16.17 -7.71
N LEU A 81 -2.66 16.76 -6.83
CA LEU A 81 -2.85 16.66 -5.38
C LEU A 81 -4.26 17.09 -4.90
N PRO A 82 -4.89 18.17 -5.44
CA PRO A 82 -6.25 18.54 -5.06
C PRO A 82 -7.30 17.47 -5.41
N VAL A 83 -7.15 16.83 -6.58
CA VAL A 83 -8.03 15.74 -7.00
C VAL A 83 -7.84 14.53 -6.09
N LEU A 84 -6.59 14.16 -5.81
CA LEU A 84 -6.28 13.07 -4.89
C LEU A 84 -6.86 13.30 -3.48
N ARG A 85 -6.71 14.52 -2.93
CA ARG A 85 -7.31 14.89 -1.64
C ARG A 85 -8.83 14.74 -1.63
N THR A 86 -9.49 15.17 -2.71
CA THR A 86 -10.95 15.07 -2.84
C THR A 86 -11.39 13.60 -2.90
N THR A 87 -10.68 12.78 -3.68
CA THR A 87 -10.93 11.34 -3.77
C THR A 87 -10.72 10.65 -2.43
N MET A 88 -9.61 10.93 -1.75
CA MET A 88 -9.32 10.36 -0.43
C MET A 88 -10.35 10.78 0.62
N HIS A 89 -10.85 12.01 0.58
CA HIS A 89 -11.95 12.43 1.45
C HIS A 89 -13.26 11.65 1.19
N ARG A 90 -13.54 11.31 -0.07
CA ARG A 90 -14.69 10.46 -0.41
C ARG A 90 -14.50 9.03 0.10
N LEU A 91 -13.29 8.47 -0.04
CA LEU A 91 -12.94 7.13 0.46
C LEU A 91 -12.96 7.06 2.00
N GLU A 92 -12.60 8.16 2.66
CA GLU A 92 -12.74 8.32 4.11
C GLU A 92 -14.20 8.33 4.53
N LYS A 93 -15.07 9.05 3.79
CA LYS A 93 -16.52 9.07 4.03
C LYS A 93 -17.22 7.74 3.73
N SER A 94 -16.75 6.98 2.74
CA SER A 94 -17.30 5.65 2.45
C SER A 94 -16.83 4.58 3.42
N GLY A 95 -15.86 4.90 4.31
CA GLY A 95 -15.31 3.95 5.28
C GLY A 95 -14.34 2.95 4.67
N GLU A 96 -13.89 3.15 3.43
CA GLU A 96 -12.87 2.29 2.79
C GLU A 96 -11.48 2.57 3.39
N VAL A 97 -11.23 3.83 3.75
CA VAL A 97 -9.96 4.30 4.29
C VAL A 97 -10.21 5.04 5.60
N ARG A 98 -9.34 4.84 6.58
CA ARG A 98 -9.34 5.55 7.85
C ARG A 98 -8.11 6.42 7.97
N ARG A 99 -8.27 7.61 8.54
CA ARG A 99 -7.16 8.48 8.92
C ARG A 99 -6.58 8.00 10.25
N VAL A 100 -5.32 7.55 10.22
CA VAL A 100 -4.61 7.04 11.40
C VAL A 100 -3.99 8.19 12.19
N VAL A 101 -3.34 9.13 11.50
CA VAL A 101 -2.74 10.31 12.12
C VAL A 101 -3.22 11.57 11.41
N GLY A 102 -3.79 12.50 12.19
CA GLY A 102 -4.20 13.82 11.70
C GLY A 102 -2.98 14.69 11.36
N SER A 103 -3.12 15.53 10.33
CA SER A 103 -2.09 16.51 9.99
C SER A 103 -1.91 17.50 11.14
N HIS A 104 -0.72 17.57 11.71
CA HIS A 104 -0.29 18.68 12.55
C HIS A 104 0.86 19.43 11.87
N LYS A 105 1.25 20.61 12.37
CA LYS A 105 2.11 21.61 11.70
C LYS A 105 3.33 21.06 10.92
N HIS A 106 3.87 19.91 11.30
CA HIS A 106 4.98 19.22 10.61
C HIS A 106 4.75 17.72 10.30
N ARG A 107 3.58 17.15 10.63
CA ARG A 107 3.28 15.72 10.41
C ARG A 107 2.36 15.54 9.22
N LYS A 108 2.79 14.71 8.26
CA LYS A 108 1.98 14.32 7.10
C LYS A 108 0.77 13.50 7.56
N THR A 109 -0.39 13.72 6.96
CA THR A 109 -1.57 12.87 7.20
C THR A 109 -1.27 11.44 6.80
N VAL A 110 -1.48 10.50 7.72
CA VAL A 110 -1.32 9.07 7.47
C VAL A 110 -2.70 8.43 7.37
N TYR A 111 -2.88 7.65 6.32
CA TYR A 111 -4.08 6.88 6.01
C TYR A 111 -3.77 5.39 6.11
N ALA A 112 -4.78 4.59 6.41
CA ALA A 112 -4.73 3.14 6.32
C ALA A 112 -6.08 2.63 5.83
N ILE A 113 -6.11 1.43 5.24
CA ILE A 113 -7.37 0.78 4.91
C ILE A 113 -8.14 0.48 6.20
N ALA A 114 -9.46 0.60 6.17
CA ALA A 114 -10.30 0.42 7.36
C ALA A 114 -10.17 -0.97 7.99
N SER A 115 -9.90 -2.01 7.20
CA SER A 115 -9.66 -3.38 7.67
C SER A 115 -8.30 -3.57 8.33
N LEU A 116 -7.36 -2.62 8.20
CA LEU A 116 -6.05 -2.74 8.81
C LEU A 116 -6.13 -2.35 10.29
N GLU A 117 -5.77 -3.29 11.15
CA GLU A 117 -5.56 -3.04 12.58
C GLU A 117 -4.32 -2.16 12.75
N CYS A 118 -4.55 -0.85 12.86
CA CYS A 118 -3.54 0.12 13.23
C CYS A 118 -3.71 0.46 14.71
N GLU A 119 -2.58 0.55 15.41
CA GLU A 119 -2.52 1.08 16.77
C GLU A 119 -3.14 2.49 16.76
N PRO A 120 -4.08 2.80 17.68
CA PRO A 120 -4.73 4.09 17.69
C PRO A 120 -3.68 5.20 17.86
N PRO A 121 -3.86 6.35 17.20
CA PRO A 121 -2.98 7.48 17.41
C PRO A 121 -2.94 7.83 18.90
N LYS A 122 -1.73 8.03 19.45
CA LYS A 122 -1.57 8.52 20.81
C LYS A 122 -2.41 9.79 20.99
N PRO A 123 -3.19 9.92 22.07
CA PRO A 123 -4.08 11.05 22.24
C PRO A 123 -3.28 12.35 22.24
N THR A 124 -3.80 13.36 21.56
CA THR A 124 -3.22 14.72 21.61
C THR A 124 -3.26 15.24 23.03
N ALA A 125 -2.30 16.10 23.41
CA ALA A 125 -2.23 16.72 24.74
C ALA A 125 -3.59 17.25 25.24
N ILE A 126 -4.34 17.90 24.34
CA ILE A 126 -5.66 18.46 24.63
C ILE A 126 -6.68 17.37 24.97
N LYS A 127 -6.78 16.30 24.17
CA LYS A 127 -7.73 15.20 24.42
C LYS A 127 -7.37 14.43 25.69
N LEU A 128 -6.08 14.30 25.97
CA LEU A 128 -5.58 13.63 27.17
C LEU A 128 -5.86 14.49 28.41
N ALA A 129 -5.71 15.81 28.33
CA ALA A 129 -6.08 16.75 29.38
C ALA A 129 -7.60 16.77 29.61
N GLU A 130 -8.41 16.81 28.56
CA GLU A 130 -9.88 16.73 28.65
C GLU A 130 -10.31 15.42 29.32
N GLN A 131 -9.68 14.30 28.96
CA GLN A 131 -9.98 13.00 29.56
C GLN A 131 -9.62 12.96 31.05
N VAL A 132 -8.44 13.47 31.43
CA VAL A 132 -8.02 13.59 32.83
C VAL A 132 -9.00 14.46 33.63
N LEU A 133 -9.39 15.62 33.07
CA LEU A 133 -10.33 16.54 33.70
C LEU A 133 -11.75 15.95 33.82
N SER A 134 -12.19 15.15 32.85
CA SER A 134 -13.51 14.51 32.88
C SER A 134 -13.61 13.37 33.88
N GLU A 135 -12.49 12.74 34.21
CA GLU A 135 -12.41 11.63 35.16
C GLU A 135 -12.11 12.10 36.59
N SER A 136 -11.70 13.36 36.77
CA SER A 136 -11.45 13.94 38.08
C SER A 136 -12.70 14.64 38.62
N ASP A 137 -13.17 14.22 39.80
CA ASP A 137 -14.28 14.86 40.53
C ASP A 137 -13.86 16.16 41.25
N SER A 138 -12.66 16.68 41.01
CA SER A 138 -12.09 17.83 41.72
C SER A 138 -11.31 18.76 40.79
N PRO A 139 -11.30 20.08 41.06
CA PRO A 139 -10.53 21.03 40.27
C PRO A 139 -9.04 20.74 40.42
N MET A 140 -8.42 20.23 39.35
CA MET A 140 -6.98 19.98 39.30
C MET A 140 -6.21 21.23 38.90
N THR A 141 -5.03 21.40 39.47
CA THR A 141 -4.06 22.40 39.05
C THR A 141 -3.35 21.98 37.76
N ALA A 142 -2.82 22.93 36.99
CA ALA A 142 -2.14 22.66 35.73
C ALA A 142 -0.97 21.66 35.86
N THR A 143 -0.29 21.65 37.01
CA THR A 143 0.77 20.69 37.33
C THR A 143 0.25 19.29 37.55
N GLU A 144 -0.88 19.13 38.24
CA GLU A 144 -1.51 17.82 38.48
C GLU A 144 -2.04 17.21 37.18
N ILE A 145 -2.60 18.04 36.29
CA ILE A 145 -3.03 17.63 34.95
C ILE A 145 -1.82 17.11 34.15
N MET A 146 -0.69 17.82 34.16
CA MET A 146 0.52 17.36 33.47
C MET A 146 1.07 16.05 34.02
N VAL A 147 1.08 15.86 35.34
CA VAL A 147 1.54 14.61 35.97
C VAL A 147 0.63 13.45 35.57
N ALA A 148 -0.69 13.63 35.67
CA ALA A 148 -1.66 12.61 35.25
C ALA A 148 -1.58 12.29 33.75
N MET A 149 -1.25 13.28 32.91
CA MET A 149 -1.00 13.06 31.49
C MET A 149 0.29 12.26 31.24
N LEU A 150 1.37 12.58 31.95
CA LEU A 150 2.65 11.87 31.86
C LEU A 150 2.50 10.39 32.28
N ASP A 151 1.76 10.11 33.35
CA ASP A 151 1.46 8.74 33.81
C ASP A 151 0.68 7.94 32.77
N ARG A 152 -0.09 8.61 31.91
CA ARG A 152 -0.84 8.01 30.78
C ARG A 152 -0.02 7.92 29.49
N GLY A 153 1.29 8.11 29.57
CA GLY A 153 2.21 7.95 28.45
C GLY A 153 2.24 9.15 27.50
N PHE A 154 1.76 10.33 27.92
CA PHE A 154 2.03 11.57 27.20
C PHE A 154 3.53 11.86 27.23
N GLN A 155 4.15 12.01 26.07
CA GLN A 155 5.52 12.52 25.97
C GLN A 155 5.44 13.96 25.46
N PRO A 156 5.80 14.97 26.27
CA PRO A 156 5.90 16.33 25.77
C PRO A 156 6.94 16.32 24.65
N GLU A 157 6.55 16.75 23.45
CA GLU A 157 7.50 16.88 22.35
C GLU A 157 8.64 17.81 22.81
N HIS A 158 9.87 17.39 22.52
CA HIS A 158 11.12 17.90 23.08
C HIS A 158 11.13 19.41 23.41
N GLY A 159 11.68 19.69 24.59
CA GLY A 159 11.73 21.01 25.21
C GLY A 159 12.13 22.13 24.27
N LEU A 160 11.44 23.26 24.43
CA LEU A 160 11.95 24.58 24.09
C LEU A 160 13.20 24.83 24.96
N THR A 161 14.36 24.46 24.44
CA THR A 161 15.63 25.14 24.71
C THR A 161 16.07 25.85 23.45
#